data_AF-A0A3P3WEH8-F1
#
_entry.id   AF-A0A3P3WEH8-F1
#
_cell.length_a   1.000
_cell.length_b   1.000
_cell.length_c   1.000
_cell.angle_alpha   90.00
_cell.angle_beta   90.00
_cell.angle_gamma   90.00
#
_symmetry.space_group_name_H-M   'P 1'
#
loop_
_entity.id
_entity.type
_entity.pdbx_description
1 polymer ?
#
loop_
_entity_poly.entity_id
_entity_poly.type
_entity_poly.pdbx_seq_one_letter_code
_entity_poly.pdbx_strand_id
1 'polypeptide(L)' 'MFIESEIRQSTIPVEVIGIIVLDNPEIYISLPAINLLIENNASVIICMKNHLPIGMFLNLNSHHKRRTADNGTKYRVSNL' A
#
# COMPACT_ATOMS: atom_id res chain seq x y z
N MET A 1 -1.64 0.25 -10.33
CA MET A 1 -0.32 0.47 -9.71
C MET A 1 0.69 -0.43 -10.39
N PHE A 2 1.78 0.14 -10.88
CA PHE A 2 2.91 -0.60 -11.43
C PHE A 2 3.92 -0.88 -10.31
N ILE A 3 4.42 -2.11 -10.26
CA ILE A 3 5.42 -2.56 -9.30
C ILE A 3 6.52 -3.26 -10.09
N GLU A 4 7.75 -2.81 -9.91
CA GLU A 4 8.93 -3.29 -10.61
C GLU A 4 10.07 -3.59 -9.63
N SER A 5 10.79 -4.68 -9.90
CA SER A 5 12.04 -5.10 -9.26
C SER A 5 12.90 -5.87 -10.24
N GLU A 6 14.11 -6.25 -9.82
CA GLU A 6 14.98 -7.14 -10.58
C GLU A 6 14.32 -8.48 -10.95
N ILE A 7 13.48 -9.03 -10.06
CA ILE A 7 12.92 -10.38 -10.21
C ILE A 7 11.47 -10.40 -10.73
N ARG A 8 10.76 -9.28 -10.68
CA ARG A 8 9.32 -9.25 -11.00
C ARG A 8 8.84 -7.87 -11.43
N GLN A 9 8.03 -7.87 -12.47
CA GLN A 9 7.14 -6.77 -12.85
C GLN A 9 5.68 -7.21 -12.67
N SER A 10 4.86 -6.34 -12.09
CA SER A 10 3.43 -6.60 -11.97
C SER A 10 2.60 -5.32 -12.01
N THR A 11 1.42 -5.42 -12.61
CA THR A 11 0.42 -4.37 -12.60
C THR A 11 -0.76 -4.84 -11.78
N ILE A 12 -1.10 -4.08 -10.74
CA ILE A 12 -2.20 -4.40 -9.83
C ILE A 12 -3.23 -3.27 -9.93
N PRO A 13 -4.50 -3.56 -10.26
CA PRO A 13 -5.57 -2.57 -10.19
C PRO A 13 -5.67 -2.00 -8.76
N VAL A 14 -5.82 -0.69 -8.60
CA VAL A 14 -5.80 -0.07 -7.25
C VAL A 14 -7.06 -0.36 -6.45
N GLU A 15 -8.16 -0.66 -7.14
CA GLU A 15 -9.51 -0.86 -6.59
C GLU A 15 -9.63 -2.17 -5.78
N VAL A 16 -8.69 -3.10 -6.00
CA VAL A 16 -8.60 -4.38 -5.29
C VAL A 16 -7.65 -4.34 -4.10
N ILE A 17 -6.85 -3.28 -3.96
CA ILE A 17 -5.87 -3.13 -2.88
C ILE A 17 -6.60 -2.59 -1.65
N GLY A 18 -6.66 -3.38 -0.58
CA GLY A 18 -7.15 -2.90 0.72
C GLY A 18 -6.04 -2.33 1.59
N ILE A 19 -4.91 -3.03 1.60
CA ILE A 19 -3.72 -2.66 2.36
C ILE A 19 -2.50 -2.90 1.50
N ILE A 20 -1.57 -1.95 1.49
CA ILE A 20 -0.21 -2.15 1.04
C ILE A 20 0.75 -2.00 2.23
N VAL A 21 1.69 -2.91 2.36
CA VAL A 21 2.75 -2.87 3.38
C VAL A 21 4.08 -2.66 2.68
N LEU A 22 4.73 -1.53 2.94
CA LEU A 22 6.07 -1.20 2.47
C LEU A 22 7.05 -1.63 3.56
N ASP A 23 7.73 -2.75 3.35
CA ASP A 23 8.47 -3.49 4.37
C ASP A 23 9.97 -3.63 4.06
N ASN A 24 10.48 -2.69 3.26
CA ASN A 24 11.91 -2.48 3.05
C ASN A 24 12.18 -0.96 2.87
N PRO A 25 13.18 -0.38 3.56
CA PRO A 25 13.59 1.02 3.38
C PRO A 25 14.05 1.40 1.95
N GLU A 26 14.41 0.45 1.09
CA GLU A 26 14.84 0.68 -0.31
C GLU A 26 13.67 0.81 -1.30
N ILE A 27 12.42 0.77 -0.82
CA ILE A 27 11.25 0.91 -1.67
C ILE A 27 11.02 2.38 -2.04
N TYR A 28 10.91 2.63 -3.35
CA TYR A 28 10.49 3.91 -3.88
C TYR A 28 9.02 3.85 -4.31
N ILE A 29 8.22 4.77 -3.78
CA ILE A 29 6.83 4.96 -4.18
C ILE A 29 6.57 6.44 -4.40
N SER A 30 5.89 6.77 -5.50
CA SER A 30 5.58 8.15 -5.83
C SER A 30 4.41 8.66 -4.99
N LEU A 31 4.41 9.95 -4.66
CA LEU A 31 3.30 10.58 -3.94
C LEU A 31 1.94 10.43 -4.68
N PRO A 32 1.86 10.55 -6.03
CA PRO A 32 0.62 10.26 -6.75
C PRO A 32 0.12 8.82 -6.56
N ALA A 33 1.02 7.83 -6.48
CA ALA A 33 0.62 6.45 -6.23
C ALA A 33 0.05 6.27 -4.82
N ILE A 34 0.65 6.90 -3.81
CA ILE A 34 0.12 6.93 -2.44
C ILE A 34 -1.27 7.59 -2.42
N ASN A 35 -1.42 8.75 -3.06
CA ASN A 35 -2.72 9.45 -3.12
C ASN A 35 -3.81 8.59 -3.78
N LEU A 36 -3.49 7.97 -4.93
CA LEU A 36 -4.43 7.10 -5.63
C LEU A 36 -4.88 5.90 -4.78
N LEU A 37 -3.96 5.32 -3.99
CA LEU A 37 -4.28 4.25 -3.04
C LEU A 37 -5.25 4.76 -1.95
N ILE A 38 -4.94 5.89 -1.33
CA ILE A 38 -5.75 6.48 -0.26
C ILE A 38 -7.14 6.86 -0.77
N GLU A 39 -7.25 7.48 -1.94
CA GLU A 39 -8.53 7.85 -2.57
C GLU A 39 -9.42 6.61 -2.83
N ASN A 40 -8.80 5.46 -3.15
CA ASN A 40 -9.49 4.18 -3.30
C ASN A 40 -9.71 3.43 -1.97
N ASN A 41 -9.60 4.12 -0.84
CA ASN A 41 -9.74 3.58 0.51
C ASN A 41 -8.72 2.49 0.88
N ALA A 42 -7.59 2.44 0.17
CA ALA A 42 -6.48 1.59 0.55
C ALA A 42 -5.65 2.24 1.65
N SER A 43 -5.16 1.39 2.55
CA SER A 43 -4.25 1.78 3.62
C SER A 43 -2.80 1.52 3.22
N VAL A 44 -1.90 2.47 3.48
CA VAL A 44 -0.46 2.29 3.24
C VAL A 44 0.24 2.17 4.59
N ILE A 45 0.87 1.04 4.88
CA ILE A 45 1.66 0.81 6.10
C ILE A 45 3.13 0.88 5.74
N ILE A 46 3.89 1.65 6.52
CA ILE A 46 5.35 1.76 6.39
C ILE A 46 6.00 1.02 7.55
N CYS A 47 6.84 0.05 7.22
CA CYS A 47 7.73 -0.60 8.16
C CYS A 47 9.17 -0.13 7.92
N MET A 48 9.97 -0.06 8.99
CA MET A 48 11.39 0.31 8.91
C MET A 48 12.25 -0.83 9.47
N LYS A 49 13.12 -0.54 10.44
CA LYS A 49 13.96 -1.55 11.08
C LYS A 49 13.07 -2.62 11.73
N ASN A 50 13.51 -3.88 11.62
CA ASN A 50 12.86 -5.03 12.22
C ASN A 50 11.47 -5.38 11.65
N HIS A 51 11.11 -4.87 10.45
CA HIS A 51 9.82 -5.15 9.80
C HIS A 51 8.59 -4.72 10.63
N LEU A 52 8.79 -3.80 11.57
CA LEU A 52 7.74 -3.28 12.42
C LEU A 52 7.12 -2.02 11.81
N PRO A 53 5.78 -1.90 11.81
CA PRO A 53 5.09 -0.68 11.38
C PRO A 53 5.53 0.53 12.22
N ILE A 54 5.90 1.61 11.55
CA ILE A 54 6.23 2.89 12.18
C ILE A 54 5.27 4.02 11.79
N GLY A 55 4.49 3.81 10.74
CA GLY A 55 3.60 4.84 10.20
C GLY A 55 2.59 4.26 9.23
N MET A 56 1.52 5.02 9.01
CA MET A 56 0.42 4.60 8.14
C MET A 56 -0.25 5.81 7.50
N PHE A 57 -0.62 5.69 6.22
CA PHE A 57 -1.53 6.63 5.55
C PHE A 57 -2.92 6.03 5.42
N LEU A 58 -3.92 6.87 5.68
CA LEU A 58 -5.33 6.52 5.73
C LEU A 58 -6.16 7.59 5.03
N ASN A 59 -7.27 7.18 4.44
CA ASN A 59 -8.27 8.10 3.94
C ASN A 59 -9.11 8.64 5.10
N LEU A 60 -9.03 9.93 5.37
CA LEU A 60 -9.75 10.59 6.45
C LEU A 60 -11.11 11.15 6.02
N ASN A 61 -11.38 11.21 4.72
CA ASN A 61 -12.59 11.81 4.15
C ASN A 61 -13.65 10.76 3.78
N SER A 62 -13.46 9.49 4.16
CA SER A 62 -14.38 8.41 3.79
C SER A 62 -15.64 8.42 4.67
N HIS A 63 -16.68 9.12 4.24
CA HIS A 63 -17.91 9.25 5.03
C HIS A 63 -18.85 8.04 5.01
N HIS A 64 -18.65 7.03 4.14
CA HIS A 64 -19.57 5.87 4.08
C HIS A 64 -18.97 4.53 3.63
N LYS A 65 -17.71 4.48 3.20
CA LYS A 65 -17.05 3.24 2.73
C LYS A 65 -15.75 3.02 3.49
N ARG A 66 -15.84 2.36 4.64
CA ARG A 66 -14.68 1.83 5.33
C ARG A 66 -14.43 0.42 4.83
N ARG A 67 -13.43 0.23 3.98
CA ARG A 67 -12.98 -1.11 3.59
C ARG A 67 -12.20 -1.67 4.77
N THR A 68 -12.81 -2.60 5.52
CA THR A 68 -12.14 -3.26 6.64
C THR A 68 -10.85 -3.91 6.12
N ALA A 69 -9.78 -3.85 6.93
CA ALA A 69 -8.49 -4.48 6.65
C ALA A 69 -8.60 -5.97 6.23
N ASP A 70 -9.70 -6.62 6.59
CA ASP A 70 -10.01 -8.03 6.32
C ASP A 70 -10.69 -8.27 4.95
N ASN A 71 -11.36 -7.25 4.38
CA ASN A 71 -12.14 -7.37 3.13
C ASN A 71 -11.40 -6.86 1.89
N GLY A 72 -10.15 -6.43 2.02
CA GLY A 72 -9.33 -5.97 0.90
C GLY A 72 -8.03 -6.73 0.84
N THR A 73 -7.58 -7.06 -0.37
CA THR A 73 -6.37 -7.85 -0.57
C THR A 73 -5.17 -7.12 0.05
N LYS A 74 -4.44 -7.82 0.93
CA LYS A 74 -3.20 -7.33 1.53
C LYS A 74 -2.05 -7.60 0.58
N TYR A 75 -1.38 -6.55 0.14
CA TYR A 75 -0.17 -6.63 -0.66
C TYR A 75 1.03 -6.24 0.19
N ARG A 76 2.01 -7.14 0.29
CA ARG A 76 3.27 -6.88 0.98
C ARG A 76 4.35 -6.67 -0.07
N VAL A 77 4.97 -5.49 -0.03
CA VAL A 77 6.16 -5.15 -0.79
C VAL A 77 7.31 -5.20 0.21
N SER A 78 7.98 -6.34 0.30
CA SER A 78 9.11 -6.57 1.23
C SER A 78 10.40 -7.00 0.55
N ASN A 79 10.30 -7.21 -0.77
CA ASN A 79 11.33 -7.39 -1.79
C ASN A 79 10.68 -8.24 -2.89
N LEU A 80 10.60 -7.85 -4.17
CA LEU A 80 11.35 -6.80 -4.89
C LEU A 80 12.87 -6.80 -4.64
#